data_AF-A0A813DAM9-F1
#
_entry.id   AF-A0A813DAM9-F1
#
_cell.length_a   1.000
_cell.length_b   1.000
_cell.length_c   1.000
_cell.angle_alpha   90.00
_cell.angle_beta   90.00
_cell.angle_gamma   90.00
#
_symmetry.space_group_name_H-M   'P 1'
#
loop_
_entity.id
_entity.type
_entity.pdbx_description
1 polymer ?
#
loop_
_entity_poly.entity_id
_entity_poly.type
_entity_poly.pdbx_seq_one_letter_code
_entity_poly.pdbx_strand_id
1 'polypeptide(L)'
;EHFIPELGLREEELPPHLCSRHVSQPSFKGSTRMKESSISGKVFVPKDADCPIRRLRYVLVDAGDELQAFNAVIYPAHGLGPLPVLGIDVLSFNSHKKLLFGVDWAPMTPG
;
A
#
# COMPACT_ATOMS: atom_id res chain seq x y z
N GLU A 1 4.42 -7.30 9.47
CA GLU A 1 5.49 -7.79 8.56
C GLU A 1 5.60 -9.33 8.49
N HIS A 2 4.72 -10.09 9.14
CA HIS A 2 4.88 -11.55 9.29
C HIS A 2 4.64 -12.41 8.03
N PHE A 3 3.89 -11.93 7.03
CA PHE A 3 3.49 -12.76 5.90
C PHE A 3 4.46 -12.74 4.70
N ILE A 4 5.39 -11.78 4.63
CA ILE A 4 6.30 -11.64 3.48
C ILE A 4 7.22 -12.86 3.28
N PRO A 5 7.84 -13.43 4.34
CA PRO A 5 8.63 -14.65 4.22
C PRO A 5 7.79 -15.86 3.77
N GLU A 6 6.54 -15.95 4.23
CA GLU A 6 5.61 -17.04 3.90
C GLU A 6 5.20 -17.02 2.41
N LEU A 7 5.18 -15.83 1.80
CA LEU A 7 4.88 -15.65 0.37
C LEU A 7 6.09 -15.87 -0.56
N GLY A 8 7.28 -16.17 -0.02
CA GLY A 8 8.50 -16.32 -0.83
C GLY A 8 8.97 -14.99 -1.46
N LEU A 9 8.65 -13.86 -0.84
CA LEU A 9 8.97 -12.53 -1.35
C LEU A 9 10.12 -11.88 -0.58
N ARG A 10 10.84 -10.97 -1.23
CA ARG A 10 11.84 -10.08 -0.64
C ARG A 10 11.50 -8.62 -0.96
N GLU A 11 11.89 -7.71 -0.07
CA GLU A 11 11.73 -6.28 -0.31
C GLU A 11 12.64 -5.82 -1.47
N GLU A 12 12.10 -5.00 -2.36
CA GLU A 12 12.81 -4.27 -3.42
C GLU A 12 13.01 -2.83 -2.92
N GLU A 13 14.25 -2.37 -2.83
CA GLU A 13 14.52 -0.99 -2.44
C GLU A 13 13.92 -0.01 -3.44
N LEU A 14 13.08 0.89 -2.93
CA LEU A 14 12.51 1.97 -3.73
C LEU A 14 13.43 3.19 -3.72
N PRO A 15 13.45 3.98 -4.81
CA PRO A 15 14.06 5.29 -4.79
C PRO A 15 13.56 6.11 -3.58
N PRO A 16 14.42 6.89 -2.90
CA PRO A 16 14.05 7.56 -1.64
C PRO A 16 12.79 8.42 -1.75
N HIS A 17 12.58 9.06 -2.91
CA HIS A 17 11.43 9.92 -3.18
C HIS A 17 10.09 9.16 -3.38
N LEU A 18 10.13 7.83 -3.51
CA LEU A 18 8.97 6.95 -3.61
C LEU A 18 8.78 6.07 -2.36
N CYS A 19 9.83 5.89 -1.57
CA CYS A 19 9.81 5.05 -0.36
C CYS A 19 9.01 5.72 0.77
N SER A 20 9.26 7.00 1.03
CA SER A 20 8.48 7.74 2.01
C SER A 20 8.48 9.24 1.78
N ARG A 21 7.44 9.90 2.27
CA ARG A 21 7.36 11.35 2.37
C ARG A 21 6.71 11.73 3.69
N HIS A 22 7.32 12.69 4.37
CA HIS A 22 6.84 13.25 5.62
C HIS A 22 6.54 14.73 5.41
N VAL A 23 5.43 15.19 5.99
CA VAL A 23 5.03 16.59 5.94
C VAL A 23 4.62 17.00 7.34
N SER A 24 5.18 18.12 7.80
CA SER A 24 4.80 18.76 9.05
C SER A 24 4.20 20.12 8.74
N GLN A 25 2.94 20.35 9.13
CA GLN A 25 2.24 21.61 8.89
C GLN A 25 1.50 22.08 10.15
N PRO A 26 1.29 23.39 10.35
CA PRO A 26 0.49 23.88 11.47
C PRO A 26 -0.93 23.31 11.42
N SER A 27 -1.48 22.86 12.55
CA SER A 27 -2.84 22.28 12.60
C SER A 27 -3.93 23.25 12.13
N PHE A 28 -3.67 24.55 12.26
CA PHE A 28 -4.47 25.66 11.73
C PHE A 28 -3.58 26.91 11.63
N LYS A 29 -4.03 27.93 10.90
CA LYS A 29 -3.29 29.18 10.71
C LYS A 29 -3.01 29.85 12.06
N GLY A 30 -1.73 29.95 12.45
CA GLY A 30 -1.30 30.52 13.74
C GLY A 30 -1.17 29.52 14.90
N SER A 31 -1.39 28.22 14.67
CA SER A 31 -1.15 27.16 15.66
C SER A 31 0.34 26.93 15.88
N THR A 32 0.75 26.77 17.15
CA THR A 32 2.07 26.21 17.52
C THR A 32 2.10 24.68 17.46
N ARG A 33 0.93 24.04 17.46
CA ARG A 33 0.80 22.58 17.29
C ARG A 33 1.04 22.24 15.83
N MET A 34 2.06 21.43 15.59
CA MET A 34 2.36 20.84 14.29
C MET A 34 1.55 19.56 14.14
N LYS A 35 0.96 19.38 12.96
CA LYS A 35 0.37 18.14 12.52
C LYS A 35 1.35 17.46 11.58
N GLU A 36 1.65 16.20 11.88
CA GLU A 36 2.50 15.37 11.06
C GLU A 36 1.63 14.45 10.21
N SER A 37 2.03 14.28 8.96
CA SER A 37 1.51 13.24 8.09
C SER A 37 2.65 12.55 7.37
N SER A 38 2.46 11.25 7.16
CA SER A 38 3.41 10.40 6.46
C SER A 38 2.70 9.56 5.40
N ILE A 39 3.41 9.35 4.30
CA ILE A 39 3.09 8.31 3.33
C ILE A 39 4.35 7.45 3.18
N SER A 40 4.19 6.14 3.26
CA SER A 40 5.28 5.18 3.05
C SER A 40 4.82 4.08 2.10
N GLY A 41 5.72 3.65 1.23
CA GLY A 41 5.48 2.62 0.24
C GLY A 41 6.52 1.53 0.35
N LYS A 42 6.10 0.28 0.17
CA LYS A 42 7.01 -0.85 0.01
C LYS A 42 6.65 -1.65 -1.24
N VAL A 43 7.68 -2.19 -1.88
CA VAL A 43 7.55 -3.13 -2.99
C VAL A 43 8.28 -4.40 -2.65
N PHE A 44 7.71 -5.52 -3.04
CA PHE A 44 8.27 -6.84 -2.87
C PHE A 44 8.24 -7.60 -4.19
N VAL A 45 9.27 -8.42 -4.37
CA VAL A 45 9.49 -9.26 -5.55
C VAL A 45 9.80 -10.70 -5.13
N PRO A 46 9.61 -11.68 -6.03
CA PRO A 46 10.03 -13.05 -5.80
C PRO A 46 11.47 -13.19 -5.29
N LYS A 47 11.69 -14.13 -4.38
CA LYS A 47 13.01 -14.71 -4.12
C LYS A 47 13.41 -15.70 -5.21
N ASP A 48 12.44 -16.50 -5.66
CA ASP A 48 12.63 -17.63 -6.58
C ASP A 48 11.76 -17.49 -7.84
N ALA A 49 12.20 -18.09 -8.95
CA ALA A 49 11.51 -17.99 -10.24
C ALA A 49 10.09 -18.59 -10.24
N ASP A 50 9.86 -19.61 -9.40
CA ASP A 50 8.58 -20.34 -9.34
C ASP A 50 7.57 -19.69 -8.38
N CYS A 51 7.87 -18.50 -7.84
CA CYS A 51 6.94 -17.78 -6.97
C CYS A 51 5.65 -17.42 -7.72
N PRO A 52 4.46 -17.71 -7.16
CA PRO A 52 3.18 -17.40 -7.83
C PRO A 52 2.87 -15.89 -7.89
N ILE A 53 3.63 -15.05 -7.19
CA ILE A 53 3.46 -13.59 -7.13
C ILE A 53 4.68 -12.93 -7.74
N ARG A 54 4.52 -12.16 -8.83
CA ARG A 54 5.64 -11.42 -9.45
C ARG A 54 5.94 -10.08 -8.80
N ARG A 55 4.95 -9.47 -8.15
CA ARG A 55 5.12 -8.18 -7.47
C ARG A 55 4.02 -8.00 -6.44
N LEU A 56 4.38 -7.51 -5.26
CA LEU A 56 3.45 -7.00 -4.26
C LEU A 56 3.86 -5.57 -3.95
N ARG A 57 2.91 -4.64 -3.91
CA ARG A 57 3.15 -3.30 -3.36
C ARG A 57 2.15 -3.00 -2.27
N TYR A 58 2.57 -2.21 -1.29
CA TYR A 58 1.62 -1.54 -0.43
C TYR A 58 2.04 -0.10 -0.15
N VAL A 59 1.06 0.72 0.21
CA VAL A 59 1.22 2.10 0.64
C VAL A 59 0.43 2.28 1.93
N LEU A 60 1.08 2.88 2.92
CA LEU A 60 0.50 3.30 4.18
C LEU A 60 0.46 4.82 4.22
N VAL A 61 -0.68 5.39 4.60
CA VAL A 61 -0.83 6.82 4.87
C VAL A 61 -1.25 6.97 6.33
N ASP A 62 -0.49 7.77 7.08
CA ASP A 62 -0.82 8.19 8.43
C ASP A 62 -0.96 9.72 8.43
N ALA A 63 -2.18 10.22 8.64
CA ALA A 63 -2.46 11.64 8.87
C ALA A 63 -3.23 11.85 10.18
N GLY A 64 -2.96 11.01 11.18
CA GLY A 64 -3.67 10.96 12.46
C GLY A 64 -5.18 10.75 12.26
N ASP A 65 -5.98 11.56 12.96
CA ASP A 65 -7.44 11.46 12.96
C ASP A 65 -8.12 11.85 11.63
N GLU A 66 -7.44 12.55 10.71
CA GLU A 66 -8.08 12.97 9.46
C GLU A 66 -8.17 11.84 8.44
N LEU A 67 -7.08 11.07 8.30
CA LEU A 67 -6.96 9.99 7.34
C LEU A 67 -5.96 8.94 7.84
N GLN A 68 -6.39 7.69 7.84
CA GLN A 68 -5.51 6.52 7.77
C GLN A 68 -5.83 5.78 6.49
N ALA A 69 -4.81 5.37 5.72
CA ALA A 69 -5.05 4.57 4.53
C ALA A 69 -4.06 3.40 4.39
N PHE A 70 -4.57 2.29 3.90
CA PHE A 70 -3.80 1.14 3.46
C PHE A 70 -4.25 0.77 2.05
N ASN A 71 -3.32 0.85 1.10
CA ASN A 71 -3.53 0.40 -0.27
C ASN A 71 -2.53 -0.72 -0.57
N ALA A 72 -2.98 -1.83 -1.13
CA ALA A 72 -2.09 -2.90 -1.59
C ALA A 72 -2.53 -3.47 -2.93
N VAL A 73 -1.54 -3.92 -3.71
CA VAL A 73 -1.79 -4.63 -4.97
C VAL A 73 -0.86 -5.82 -5.09
N ILE A 74 -1.42 -6.97 -5.41
CA ILE A 74 -0.69 -8.22 -5.61
C ILE A 74 -0.87 -8.66 -7.06
N TYR A 75 0.26 -8.77 -7.76
CA TYR A 75 0.32 -9.15 -9.15
C TYR A 75 0.73 -10.64 -9.27
N PRO A 76 -0.11 -11.49 -9.89
CA PRO A 76 0.24 -12.89 -10.12
C PRO A 76 1.38 -13.01 -11.15
N ALA A 77 2.15 -14.10 -11.05
CA ALA A 77 3.23 -14.41 -11.97
C ALA A 77 2.72 -14.58 -13.42
N HIS A 78 3.48 -14.08 -14.39
CA HIS A 78 3.10 -14.14 -15.81
C HIS A 78 2.90 -15.57 -16.32
N GLY A 79 3.66 -16.54 -15.78
CA GLY A 79 3.57 -17.95 -16.15
C GLY A 79 2.25 -18.63 -15.76
N LEU A 80 1.43 -18.00 -14.91
CA LEU A 80 0.13 -18.53 -14.49
C LEU A 80 -1.03 -18.15 -15.44
N GLY A 81 -0.73 -17.42 -16.51
CA GLY A 81 -1.76 -16.89 -17.43
C GLY A 81 -2.39 -15.58 -16.94
N PRO A 82 -3.53 -15.16 -17.53
CA PRO A 82 -4.16 -13.87 -17.24
C PRO A 82 -4.97 -13.89 -15.93
N LEU A 83 -4.34 -14.30 -14.83
CA LEU A 83 -4.98 -14.28 -13.52
C LEU A 83 -5.29 -12.85 -13.08
N PRO A 84 -6.39 -12.65 -12.33
CA PRO A 84 -6.77 -11.32 -11.85
C PRO A 84 -5.74 -10.77 -10.85
N VAL A 85 -5.65 -9.45 -10.80
CA VAL A 85 -4.83 -8.71 -9.83
C VAL A 85 -5.66 -8.47 -8.57
N LEU A 86 -5.13 -8.82 -7.40
CA LEU A 86 -5.79 -8.51 -6.13
C LEU A 86 -5.48 -7.06 -5.76
N GLY A 87 -6.53 -6.23 -5.70
CA GLY A 87 -6.48 -4.88 -5.17
C GLY A 87 -7.11 -4.81 -3.79
N ILE A 88 -6.46 -4.08 -2.88
CA ILE A 88 -6.97 -3.77 -1.54
C ILE A 88 -6.85 -2.26 -1.34
N ASP A 89 -7.94 -1.64 -0.90
CA ASP A 89 -7.99 -0.22 -0.56
C ASP A 89 -8.82 -0.04 0.71
N VAL A 90 -8.20 0.47 1.77
CA VAL A 90 -8.84 0.69 3.08
C VAL A 90 -8.52 2.10 3.52
N LEU A 91 -9.54 2.94 3.65
CA LEU A 91 -9.41 4.32 4.10
C LEU A 91 -10.31 4.56 5.32
N SER A 92 -9.77 5.26 6.30
CA SER A 92 -10.45 5.64 7.53
C SER A 92 -10.36 7.15 7.71
N PHE A 93 -11.50 7.82 7.85
CA PHE A 93 -11.60 9.28 7.93
C PHE A 93 -12.32 9.73 9.20
N ASN A 94 -12.17 11.02 9.53
CA ASN A 94 -12.96 11.72 10.55
C ASN A 94 -12.92 11.02 11.92
N SER A 95 -11.72 10.80 12.46
CA SER A 95 -11.49 10.08 13.71
C SER A 95 -12.10 8.67 13.67
N HIS A 96 -11.87 7.97 12.56
CA HIS A 96 -12.38 6.62 12.29
C HIS A 96 -13.90 6.48 12.18
N LYS A 97 -14.66 7.58 12.09
CA LYS A 97 -16.13 7.56 11.98
C LYS A 97 -16.63 7.22 10.58
N LYS A 98 -15.77 7.30 9.57
CA LYS A 98 -16.09 6.92 8.19
C LYS A 98 -15.04 5.96 7.67
N LEU A 99 -15.50 4.83 7.14
CA LEU A 99 -14.66 3.81 6.54
C LEU A 99 -15.05 3.64 5.07
N LEU A 100 -14.07 3.61 4.19
CA LEU A 100 -14.20 3.17 2.81
C LEU A 100 -13.28 1.97 2.66
N PHE A 101 -13.82 0.84 2.21
CA PHE A 101 -13.01 -0.35 1.95
C PHE A 101 -13.41 -0.97 0.62
N GLY A 102 -12.42 -1.45 -0.12
CA GLY A 102 -12.57 -2.17 -1.36
C GLY A 102 -11.55 -3.29 -1.41
N VAL A 103 -12.01 -4.49 -1.76
CA VAL A 103 -11.17 -5.64 -2.06
C VAL A 103 -11.74 -6.26 -3.33
N ASP A 104 -10.91 -6.36 -4.36
CA ASP A 104 -11.36 -6.84 -5.66
C ASP A 104 -10.28 -7.65 -6.39
N TRP A 105 -10.75 -8.59 -7.20
CA TRP A 105 -9.95 -9.36 -8.15
C TRP A 105 -10.14 -8.74 -9.53
N ALA A 106 -9.33 -7.72 -9.84
CA ALA A 106 -9.43 -6.98 -11.08
C ALA A 106 -9.04 -7.86 -12.28
N PRO A 107 -9.92 -8.04 -13.27
CA PRO A 107 -9.65 -8.90 -14.42
C PRO A 107 -8.57 -8.29 -15.32
N MET A 108 -7.73 -9.15 -15.90
CA MET A 108 -6.64 -8.75 -16.80
C MET A 108 -7.05 -8.78 -18.28
N THR A 109 -8.25 -9.28 -18.58
CA THR A 109 -8.83 -9.36 -19.92
C THR A 109 -10.28 -8.88 -19.87
N PRO A 110 -10.77 -8.13 -20.86
CA PRO A 110 -12.20 -7.88 -21.00
C PRO A 110 -12.96 -9.20 -21.08
N GLY A 111 -14.04 -9.32 -20.30
CA GLY A 111 -15.00 -10.43 -20.42
C GLY A 111 -15.88 -10.28 -21.65
#